data_AF-A0A8T3AN24-F1
#
_entry.id   AF-A0A8T3AN24-F1
#
_cell.length_a   1.000
_cell.length_b   1.000
_cell.length_c   1.000
_cell.angle_alpha   90.00
_cell.angle_beta   90.00
_cell.angle_gamma   90.00
#
_symmetry.space_group_name_H-M   'P 1'
#
loop_
_entity.id
_entity.type
_entity.pdbx_description
1 polymer ?
#
loop_
_entity_poly.entity_id
_entity_poly.type
_entity_poly.pdbx_seq_one_letter_code
_entity_poly.pdbx_strand_id
1 'polypeptide(L)'
;MAFSALLRSATPLPHAYGDYFHSDSRARAPEPFKFYCRTSRSSGCSARIRSSTLCSTLSSGVASTQTSTKKSFQPTKATATEAPPVVPRSPTDGRTKVGINGFGRIGRLVLRIAASRDDIEVVTVNDPFIDARYMAYMFKYDSTHGVFKGTLKVVDESTLEINGKRIAVTSKRDPAEIPWGDFGAEYVVESSGVFTTMGKASAHLKGGAKKVVISAPSADAPMFVVGVNEEMYQPSMNIVSNASCTTNCLAPLAKVVHEEFGIVEGLMTTVHATTATQKTVDGPSMKDWREAVERVRTSYPVQQVPQRLLEKFFLNSMGS
;
A
#
# COMPACT_ATOMS: atom_id res chain seq x y z
N MET A 1 2.76 -4.32 -0.98
CA MET A 1 3.98 -4.51 -0.18
C MET A 1 4.76 -3.21 -0.27
N ALA A 2 4.77 -2.43 0.80
CA ALA A 2 5.70 -1.32 0.97
C ALA A 2 6.78 -1.76 1.99
N PHE A 3 7.96 -1.16 1.84
CA PHE A 3 9.27 -1.56 2.37
C PHE A 3 9.33 -1.97 3.84
N SER A 4 10.05 -3.07 4.11
CA SER A 4 10.69 -3.33 5.41
C SER A 4 12.09 -2.74 5.35
N ALA A 5 12.32 -1.65 6.10
CA ALA A 5 13.66 -1.15 6.36
C ALA A 5 14.23 -1.91 7.57
N LEU A 6 15.40 -2.52 7.34
CA LEU A 6 16.17 -3.26 8.32
C LEU A 6 16.64 -2.36 9.48
N LEU A 7 16.42 -2.82 10.71
CA LEU A 7 17.30 -2.54 11.84
C LEU A 7 17.81 -3.89 12.37
N ARG A 8 19.04 -4.25 12.00
CA ARG A 8 19.81 -5.29 12.70
C ARG A 8 20.64 -4.57 13.75
N SER A 9 20.32 -4.75 15.03
CA SER A 9 21.28 -4.53 16.11
C SER A 9 22.06 -5.82 16.34
N ALA A 10 23.38 -5.67 16.43
CA ALA A 10 24.33 -6.74 16.65
C ALA A 10 24.64 -6.87 18.14
N THR A 11 24.46 -8.06 18.71
CA THR A 11 25.24 -8.55 19.87
C THR A 11 25.18 -10.09 19.88
N PRO A 12 26.32 -10.79 20.04
CA PRO A 12 26.38 -12.25 20.01
C PRO A 12 26.21 -12.85 21.42
N LEU A 13 25.90 -14.16 21.51
CA LEU A 13 26.26 -15.15 22.57
C LEU A 13 25.35 -16.41 22.45
N PRO A 14 25.68 -17.57 23.05
CA PRO A 14 26.70 -18.54 22.63
C PRO A 14 26.10 -19.91 22.23
N HIS A 15 26.96 -20.76 21.67
CA HIS A 15 26.70 -22.16 21.25
C HIS A 15 26.12 -23.06 22.34
N ALA A 16 25.22 -24.00 21.97
CA ALA A 16 25.45 -25.46 22.07
C ALA A 16 24.26 -26.31 21.53
N TYR A 17 24.63 -27.45 20.91
CA TYR A 17 23.83 -28.65 20.52
C TYR A 17 22.71 -28.48 19.46
N GLY A 18 22.58 -29.34 18.44
CA GLY A 18 23.27 -30.57 18.07
C GLY A 18 22.69 -31.12 16.75
N ASP A 19 23.55 -31.81 16.03
CA ASP A 19 23.46 -32.45 14.71
C ASP A 19 22.12 -33.06 14.29
N TYR A 20 21.76 -32.91 13.00
CA TYR A 20 21.33 -34.02 12.12
C TYR A 20 21.29 -33.57 10.65
N PHE A 21 21.80 -34.45 9.77
CA PHE A 21 21.86 -34.39 8.30
C PHE A 21 23.06 -33.68 7.63
N HIS A 22 24.11 -34.49 7.41
CA HIS A 22 25.04 -34.37 6.29
C HIS A 22 24.32 -34.62 4.96
N SER A 23 24.33 -33.65 4.06
CA SER A 23 24.45 -33.91 2.63
C SER A 23 25.28 -32.80 1.98
N ASP A 24 26.30 -33.27 1.27
CA ASP A 24 27.38 -32.51 0.66
C ASP A 24 26.86 -31.69 -0.53
N SER A 25 26.94 -30.36 -0.44
CA SER A 25 26.89 -29.49 -1.60
C SER A 25 27.69 -28.22 -1.34
N ARG A 26 28.87 -28.13 -1.97
CA ARG A 26 29.73 -26.94 -1.97
C ARG A 26 28.99 -25.75 -2.60
N ALA A 27 28.39 -24.90 -1.77
CA ALA A 27 27.95 -23.57 -2.17
C ALA A 27 29.15 -22.60 -2.16
N ARG A 28 29.59 -22.16 -3.34
CA ARG A 28 30.50 -21.01 -3.46
C ARG A 28 29.75 -19.75 -3.00
N ALA A 29 30.36 -18.99 -2.10
CA ALA A 29 29.90 -17.65 -1.74
C ALA A 29 29.91 -16.73 -2.98
N PRO A 30 28.90 -15.86 -3.18
CA PRO A 30 28.95 -14.86 -4.23
C PRO A 30 29.89 -13.71 -3.82
N GLU A 31 30.88 -13.43 -4.66
CA GLU A 31 31.73 -12.24 -4.58
C GLU A 31 30.90 -10.94 -4.64
N PRO A 32 31.27 -9.88 -3.90
CA PRO A 32 30.53 -8.63 -3.92
C PRO A 32 30.71 -7.89 -5.27
N PHE A 33 29.59 -7.45 -5.83
CA PHE A 33 29.54 -6.59 -7.01
C PHE A 33 30.36 -5.29 -6.79
N LYS A 34 31.48 -5.14 -7.51
CA LYS A 34 32.23 -3.88 -7.59
C LYS A 34 31.61 -2.98 -8.66
N PHE A 35 31.11 -1.81 -8.26
CA PHE A 35 30.81 -0.72 -9.17
C PHE A 35 32.11 -0.12 -9.73
N TYR A 36 32.34 -0.24 -11.03
CA TYR A 36 33.39 0.49 -11.73
C TYR A 36 32.81 1.79 -12.28
N CYS A 37 33.13 2.93 -11.65
CA CYS A 37 32.91 4.24 -12.25
C CYS A 37 34.08 4.53 -13.18
N ARG A 38 33.86 4.41 -14.50
CA ARG A 38 34.87 4.73 -15.51
C ARG A 38 34.71 6.20 -15.91
N THR A 39 35.52 7.07 -15.31
CA THR A 39 35.72 8.44 -15.80
C THR A 39 36.55 8.38 -17.09
N SER A 40 35.92 8.49 -18.26
CA SER A 40 36.64 8.71 -19.52
C SER A 40 36.81 10.21 -19.75
N ARG A 41 38.05 10.69 -19.59
CA ARG A 41 38.50 11.99 -20.09
C ARG A 41 38.49 11.97 -21.63
N SER A 42 38.12 13.12 -22.18
CA SER A 42 38.05 13.48 -23.60
C SER A 42 39.34 13.23 -24.37
N SER A 43 39.22 12.67 -25.57
CA SER A 43 40.15 12.89 -26.68
C SER A 43 39.34 13.08 -27.95
N GLY A 44 39.47 14.25 -28.57
CA GLY A 44 38.75 14.64 -29.77
C GLY A 44 39.02 13.70 -30.94
N CYS A 45 37.97 13.42 -31.70
CA CYS A 45 38.11 12.83 -33.03
C CYS A 45 37.15 13.55 -33.98
N SER A 46 37.74 14.23 -34.95
CA SER A 46 37.08 15.01 -35.98
C SER A 46 36.42 14.09 -37.01
N ALA A 47 35.09 14.02 -37.01
CA ALA A 47 34.34 13.39 -38.09
C ALA A 47 33.92 14.45 -39.12
N ARG A 48 34.59 14.44 -40.28
CA ARG A 48 34.16 15.17 -41.49
C ARG A 48 32.89 14.52 -42.02
N ILE A 49 31.77 15.24 -41.98
CA ILE A 49 30.61 14.96 -42.82
C ILE A 49 30.62 16.00 -43.94
N ARG A 50 30.85 15.52 -45.17
CA ARG A 50 30.65 16.31 -46.39
C ARG A 50 29.14 16.45 -46.61
N SER A 51 28.63 17.68 -46.60
CA SER A 51 27.34 18.00 -47.21
C SER A 51 27.56 19.05 -48.29
N SER A 52 26.98 18.77 -49.45
CA SER A 52 27.10 19.48 -50.70
C SER A 52 26.49 20.88 -50.66
N THR A 53 27.17 21.77 -51.36
CA THR A 53 26.82 23.13 -51.74
C THR A 53 25.42 23.24 -52.33
N LEU A 54 24.61 24.15 -51.79
CA LEU A 54 23.67 24.95 -52.57
C LEU A 54 23.54 26.33 -51.92
N CYS A 55 23.94 27.32 -52.69
CA CYS A 55 24.02 28.74 -52.35
C CYS A 55 22.62 29.36 -52.50
N SER A 56 22.15 30.06 -51.48
CA SER A 56 21.28 31.22 -51.67
C SER A 56 21.51 32.24 -50.55
N THR A 57 21.95 33.41 -50.98
CA THR A 57 22.19 34.63 -50.21
C THR A 57 20.87 35.24 -49.73
N LEU A 58 20.72 35.46 -48.43
CA LEU A 58 19.89 36.54 -47.87
C LEU A 58 20.56 37.12 -46.62
N SER A 59 20.55 38.44 -46.58
CA SER A 59 21.39 39.31 -45.77
C SER A 59 20.85 39.52 -44.36
N SER A 60 21.79 39.61 -43.40
CA SER A 60 21.80 40.48 -42.21
C SER A 60 20.56 40.63 -41.33
N GLY A 61 20.65 40.21 -40.06
CA GLY A 61 19.83 40.81 -38.99
C GLY A 61 19.68 40.01 -37.70
N VAL A 62 20.54 40.29 -36.71
CA VAL A 62 20.35 40.13 -35.26
C VAL A 62 20.19 38.71 -34.72
N ALA A 63 21.32 38.11 -34.30
CA ALA A 63 21.33 37.03 -33.34
C ALA A 63 20.97 37.59 -31.95
N SER A 64 19.71 37.39 -31.53
CA SER A 64 19.34 37.53 -30.11
C SER A 64 19.87 36.31 -29.36
N THR A 65 21.07 36.44 -28.82
CA THR A 65 21.53 35.59 -27.71
C THR A 65 20.63 35.88 -26.51
N GLN A 66 19.56 35.11 -26.35
CA GLN A 66 18.93 34.97 -25.04
C GLN A 66 19.96 34.27 -24.14
N THR A 67 20.70 35.07 -23.39
CA THR A 67 21.43 34.61 -22.20
C THR A 67 20.40 33.96 -21.28
N SER A 68 20.33 32.63 -21.32
CA SER A 68 19.62 31.84 -20.31
C SER A 68 20.23 32.18 -18.97
N THR A 69 19.53 33.02 -18.21
CA THR A 69 19.84 33.24 -16.80
C THR A 69 19.79 31.86 -16.15
N LYS A 70 20.93 31.37 -15.65
CA LYS A 70 20.96 30.24 -14.72
C LYS A 70 20.04 30.61 -13.56
N LYS A 71 18.78 30.16 -13.61
CA LYS A 71 17.95 30.10 -12.41
C LYS A 71 18.72 29.19 -11.47
N SER A 72 19.27 29.78 -10.42
CA SER A 72 19.74 29.07 -9.25
C SER A 72 18.55 28.26 -8.75
N PHE A 73 18.51 26.97 -9.11
CA PHE A 73 17.61 26.00 -8.48
C PHE A 73 18.08 25.88 -7.02
N GLN A 74 17.48 26.68 -6.16
CA GLN A 74 17.46 26.38 -4.75
C GLN A 74 16.46 25.23 -4.62
N PRO A 75 16.84 24.04 -4.13
CA PRO A 75 15.87 23.02 -3.79
C PRO A 75 14.90 23.65 -2.80
N THR A 76 13.64 23.75 -3.17
CA THR A 76 12.59 23.85 -2.17
C THR A 76 12.65 22.57 -1.34
N LYS A 77 12.15 22.61 -0.11
CA LYS A 77 12.20 21.46 0.77
C LYS A 77 10.84 20.77 0.66
N ALA A 78 10.77 19.69 -0.10
CA ALA A 78 9.52 18.96 -0.32
C ALA A 78 8.90 18.56 1.02
N THR A 79 7.62 18.83 1.20
CA THR A 79 6.89 18.59 2.46
C THR A 79 6.91 17.10 2.82
N ALA A 80 6.96 16.23 1.81
CA ALA A 80 7.08 14.78 2.00
C ALA A 80 8.47 14.28 2.46
N THR A 81 9.47 15.16 2.62
CA THR A 81 10.76 14.81 3.27
C THR A 81 10.74 14.98 4.78
N GLU A 82 9.68 15.56 5.34
CA GLU A 82 9.53 15.69 6.79
C GLU A 82 9.10 14.35 7.40
N ALA A 83 9.61 14.05 8.61
CA ALA A 83 9.20 12.85 9.31
C ALA A 83 7.67 12.87 9.48
N PRO A 84 6.97 11.75 9.23
CA PRO A 84 5.51 11.73 9.34
C PRO A 84 5.11 12.21 10.73
N PRO A 85 4.06 13.06 10.84
CA PRO A 85 3.65 13.62 12.11
C PRO A 85 3.38 12.48 13.09
N VAL A 86 3.88 12.62 14.31
CA VAL A 86 3.53 11.72 15.40
C VAL A 86 2.03 11.85 15.61
N VAL A 87 1.27 10.81 15.25
CA VAL A 87 -0.19 10.80 15.41
C VAL A 87 -0.51 11.08 16.87
N PRO A 88 -1.17 12.22 17.20
CA PRO A 88 -1.52 12.53 18.57
C PRO A 88 -2.39 11.42 19.13
N ARG A 89 -1.99 10.85 20.27
CA ARG A 89 -2.81 9.87 20.99
C ARG A 89 -4.11 10.56 21.43
N SER A 90 -5.25 9.89 21.25
CA SER A 90 -6.55 10.38 21.71
C SER A 90 -6.48 10.78 23.20
N PRO A 91 -7.13 11.87 23.63
CA PRO A 91 -7.20 12.27 25.04
C PRO A 91 -7.94 11.27 25.93
N THR A 92 -8.67 10.31 25.35
CA THR A 92 -9.30 9.22 26.07
C THR A 92 -8.25 8.17 26.42
N ASP A 93 -8.23 7.75 27.68
CA ASP A 93 -7.43 6.66 28.27
C ASP A 93 -7.63 5.26 27.61
N GLY A 94 -8.23 5.19 26.41
CA GLY A 94 -8.63 3.97 25.73
C GLY A 94 -7.98 3.82 24.35
N ARG A 95 -7.58 2.58 24.04
CA ARG A 95 -7.14 2.15 22.71
C ARG A 95 -8.27 2.35 21.68
N THR A 96 -7.92 2.67 20.44
CA THR A 96 -8.89 2.71 19.34
C THR A 96 -9.45 1.31 19.10
N LYS A 97 -10.74 1.14 19.38
CA LYS A 97 -11.43 -0.15 19.21
C LYS A 97 -11.89 -0.35 17.77
N VAL A 98 -11.44 -1.44 17.16
CA VAL A 98 -11.59 -1.72 15.74
C VAL A 98 -12.35 -3.02 15.51
N GLY A 99 -13.31 -2.98 14.60
CA GLY A 99 -13.92 -4.16 13.96
C GLY A 99 -13.33 -4.38 12.57
N ILE A 100 -13.24 -5.63 12.12
CA ILE A 100 -12.78 -5.98 10.76
C ILE A 100 -13.90 -6.73 10.04
N ASN A 101 -14.34 -6.23 8.89
CA ASN A 101 -15.23 -6.96 7.99
C ASN A 101 -14.44 -7.55 6.82
N GLY A 102 -14.55 -8.87 6.63
CA GLY A 102 -13.78 -9.65 5.66
C GLY A 102 -12.42 -10.08 6.21
N PHE A 103 -12.25 -11.38 6.48
CA PHE A 103 -11.02 -11.95 7.04
C PHE A 103 -10.09 -12.53 5.96
N GLY A 104 -10.06 -11.84 4.81
CA GLY A 104 -9.19 -12.12 3.68
C GLY A 104 -7.75 -11.67 3.90
N ARG A 105 -7.00 -11.50 2.80
CA ARG A 105 -5.58 -11.10 2.85
C ARG A 105 -5.37 -9.81 3.64
N ILE A 106 -6.17 -8.77 3.38
CA ILE A 106 -6.02 -7.47 4.02
C ILE A 106 -6.45 -7.52 5.49
N GLY A 107 -7.66 -8.02 5.79
CA GLY A 107 -8.16 -8.12 7.17
C GLY A 107 -7.22 -8.88 8.12
N ARG A 108 -6.62 -10.00 7.67
CA ARG A 108 -5.64 -10.74 8.49
C ARG A 108 -4.36 -9.96 8.74
N LEU A 109 -3.86 -9.22 7.74
CA LEU A 109 -2.65 -8.42 7.91
C LEU A 109 -2.89 -7.19 8.79
N VAL A 110 -4.06 -6.57 8.68
CA VAL A 110 -4.51 -5.52 9.60
C VAL A 110 -4.50 -6.04 11.04
N LEU A 111 -5.09 -7.22 11.28
CA LEU A 111 -5.08 -7.83 12.61
C LEU A 111 -3.65 -8.17 13.10
N ARG A 112 -2.76 -8.68 12.24
CA ARG A 112 -1.36 -8.95 12.60
C ARG A 112 -0.62 -7.68 13.03
N ILE A 113 -0.81 -6.57 12.30
CA ILE A 113 -0.20 -5.28 12.65
C ILE A 113 -0.80 -4.75 13.94
N ALA A 114 -2.13 -4.76 14.08
CA ALA A 114 -2.82 -4.31 15.29
C ALA A 114 -2.41 -5.10 16.53
N ALA A 115 -2.15 -6.40 16.41
CA ALA A 115 -1.68 -7.25 17.52
C ALA A 115 -0.30 -6.83 18.08
N SER A 116 0.50 -6.09 17.31
CA SER A 116 1.79 -5.53 17.73
C SER A 116 1.72 -4.07 18.22
N ARG A 117 0.55 -3.44 18.13
CA ARG A 117 0.34 -2.04 18.48
C ARG A 117 -0.33 -1.90 19.84
N ASP A 118 0.04 -0.85 20.56
CA ASP A 118 -0.48 -0.50 21.88
C ASP A 118 -1.71 0.42 21.80
N ASP A 119 -1.85 1.16 20.70
CA ASP A 119 -2.89 2.16 20.46
C ASP A 119 -4.15 1.62 19.77
N ILE A 120 -4.09 0.43 19.17
CA ILE A 120 -5.21 -0.21 18.46
C ILE A 120 -5.60 -1.52 19.17
N GLU A 121 -6.91 -1.74 19.29
CA GLU A 121 -7.48 -2.96 19.83
C GLU A 121 -8.55 -3.50 18.88
N VAL A 122 -8.29 -4.65 18.25
CA VAL A 122 -9.30 -5.33 17.44
C VAL A 122 -10.21 -6.13 18.36
N VAL A 123 -11.48 -5.77 18.40
CA VAL A 123 -12.48 -6.38 19.30
C VAL A 123 -13.40 -7.38 18.59
N THR A 124 -13.56 -7.23 17.27
CA THR A 124 -14.45 -8.09 16.46
C THR A 124 -13.92 -8.33 15.06
N VAL A 125 -14.13 -9.52 14.54
CA VAL A 125 -13.93 -9.90 13.14
C VAL A 125 -15.21 -10.53 12.60
N ASN A 126 -15.65 -10.09 11.42
CA ASN A 126 -16.77 -10.69 10.70
C ASN A 126 -16.29 -11.34 9.39
N ASP A 127 -16.63 -12.61 9.18
CA ASP A 127 -16.58 -13.25 7.86
C ASP A 127 -17.63 -14.37 7.76
N PRO A 128 -18.60 -14.28 6.83
CA PRO A 128 -19.66 -15.28 6.71
C PRO A 128 -19.20 -16.62 6.11
N PHE A 129 -17.95 -16.74 5.67
CA PHE A 129 -17.44 -17.93 4.98
C PHE A 129 -16.36 -18.68 5.77
N ILE A 130 -15.98 -18.18 6.95
CA ILE A 130 -14.83 -18.67 7.72
C ILE A 130 -15.22 -18.74 9.20
N ASP A 131 -15.25 -19.94 9.79
CA ASP A 131 -15.48 -20.10 11.23
C ASP A 131 -14.23 -19.76 12.06
N ALA A 132 -14.37 -19.62 13.39
CA ALA A 132 -13.27 -19.24 14.28
C ALA A 132 -12.07 -20.20 14.21
N ARG A 133 -12.28 -21.52 14.07
CA ARG A 133 -11.18 -22.49 13.95
C ARG A 133 -10.43 -22.28 12.64
N TYR A 134 -11.15 -22.06 11.55
CA TYR A 134 -10.52 -21.81 10.26
C TYR A 134 -9.84 -20.44 10.21
N MET A 135 -10.42 -19.40 10.82
CA MET A 135 -9.79 -18.10 11.00
C MET A 135 -8.46 -18.23 11.74
N ALA A 136 -8.42 -18.99 12.84
CA ALA A 136 -7.19 -19.22 13.60
C ALA A 136 -6.12 -19.91 12.75
N TYR A 137 -6.48 -20.91 11.95
CA TYR A 137 -5.56 -21.57 11.03
C TYR A 137 -4.97 -20.58 9.99
N MET A 138 -5.84 -19.84 9.30
CA MET A 138 -5.44 -18.86 8.28
C MET A 138 -4.64 -17.67 8.85
N PHE A 139 -4.88 -17.34 10.12
CA PHE A 139 -4.13 -16.29 10.82
C PHE A 139 -2.75 -16.80 11.26
N LYS A 140 -2.66 -18.05 11.75
CA LYS A 140 -1.41 -18.67 12.19
C LYS A 140 -0.44 -18.86 11.04
N TYR A 141 -0.90 -19.39 9.91
CA TYR A 141 -0.06 -19.73 8.77
C TYR A 141 -0.35 -18.80 7.58
N ASP A 142 0.63 -17.97 7.21
CA ASP A 142 0.56 -17.13 6.00
C ASP A 142 1.76 -17.47 5.09
N SER A 143 1.49 -17.87 3.85
CA SER A 143 2.53 -18.27 2.90
C SER A 143 3.45 -17.13 2.46
N THR A 144 3.04 -15.88 2.66
CA THR A 144 3.79 -14.68 2.26
C THR A 144 4.53 -14.06 3.43
N HIS A 145 3.91 -14.02 4.61
CA HIS A 145 4.43 -13.34 5.80
C HIS A 145 4.82 -14.31 6.92
N GLY A 146 4.83 -15.62 6.64
CA GLY A 146 5.25 -16.65 7.57
C GLY A 146 4.27 -16.89 8.73
N VAL A 147 4.76 -17.67 9.69
CA VAL A 147 3.99 -18.08 10.88
C VAL A 147 3.87 -16.93 11.86
N PHE A 148 2.65 -16.69 12.36
CA PHE A 148 2.42 -15.72 13.44
C PHE A 148 3.19 -16.13 14.71
N LYS A 149 3.89 -15.16 15.31
CA LYS A 149 4.82 -15.41 16.44
C LYS A 149 4.21 -15.25 17.82
N GLY A 150 3.02 -14.63 17.90
CA GLY A 150 2.31 -14.45 19.17
C GLY A 150 1.52 -15.69 19.58
N THR A 151 0.79 -15.57 20.69
CA THR A 151 -0.13 -16.62 21.14
C THR A 151 -1.46 -16.51 20.42
N LEU A 152 -2.04 -17.66 20.07
CA LEU A 152 -3.33 -17.76 19.40
C LEU A 152 -4.07 -18.97 19.97
N LYS A 153 -5.29 -18.76 20.43
CA LYS A 153 -6.20 -19.81 20.88
C LYS A 153 -7.60 -19.58 20.32
N VAL A 154 -8.28 -20.66 20.00
CA VAL A 154 -9.73 -20.64 19.78
C VAL A 154 -10.36 -20.90 21.15
N VAL A 155 -11.09 -19.93 21.69
CA VAL A 155 -11.72 -20.06 23.00
C VAL A 155 -13.01 -20.87 22.85
N ASP A 156 -13.82 -20.51 21.85
CA ASP A 156 -15.08 -21.15 21.48
C ASP A 156 -15.40 -20.85 20.00
N GLU A 157 -16.62 -21.17 19.55
CA GLU A 157 -17.05 -20.99 18.15
C GLU A 157 -17.14 -19.53 17.70
N SER A 158 -17.26 -18.59 18.64
CA SER A 158 -17.45 -17.16 18.37
C SER A 158 -16.35 -16.29 19.00
N THR A 159 -15.26 -16.88 19.49
CA THR A 159 -14.21 -16.13 20.20
C THR A 159 -12.81 -16.65 19.91
N LEU A 160 -11.93 -15.75 19.47
CA LEU A 160 -10.49 -15.96 19.40
C LEU A 160 -9.78 -15.22 20.54
N GLU A 161 -8.67 -15.78 21.01
CA GLU A 161 -7.74 -15.11 21.92
C GLU A 161 -6.38 -14.97 21.24
N ILE A 162 -5.91 -13.72 21.07
CA ILE A 162 -4.62 -13.39 20.47
C ILE A 162 -3.81 -12.56 21.45
N ASN A 163 -2.62 -13.03 21.83
CA ASN A 163 -1.77 -12.35 22.83
C ASN A 163 -2.52 -12.03 24.13
N GLY A 164 -3.44 -12.91 24.56
CA GLY A 164 -4.27 -12.72 25.74
C GLY A 164 -5.47 -11.77 25.57
N LYS A 165 -5.66 -11.18 24.38
CA LYS A 165 -6.81 -10.32 24.06
C LYS A 165 -7.90 -11.13 23.36
N ARG A 166 -9.14 -11.02 23.83
CA ARG A 166 -10.29 -11.69 23.21
C ARG A 166 -10.85 -10.88 22.04
N ILE A 167 -11.22 -11.58 20.98
CA ILE A 167 -11.77 -11.04 19.75
C ILE A 167 -13.02 -11.83 19.41
N ALA A 168 -14.16 -11.16 19.33
CA ALA A 168 -15.41 -11.78 18.91
C ALA A 168 -15.37 -12.10 17.41
N VAL A 169 -15.96 -13.23 17.04
CA VAL A 169 -16.09 -13.70 15.66
C VAL A 169 -17.56 -13.76 15.29
N THR A 170 -17.91 -13.14 14.17
CA THR A 170 -19.27 -13.17 13.61
C THR A 170 -19.24 -13.63 12.15
N SER A 171 -20.38 -14.10 11.66
CA SER A 171 -20.53 -14.68 10.32
C SER A 171 -21.72 -14.08 9.54
N LYS A 172 -21.98 -12.79 9.73
CA LYS A 172 -23.10 -12.08 9.08
C LYS A 172 -22.74 -11.69 7.65
N ARG A 173 -23.68 -11.89 6.73
CA ARG A 173 -23.54 -11.49 5.32
C ARG A 173 -23.93 -10.04 5.08
N ASP A 174 -24.99 -9.59 5.74
CA ASP A 174 -25.40 -8.19 5.72
C ASP A 174 -24.58 -7.41 6.76
N PRO A 175 -23.80 -6.39 6.37
CA PRO A 175 -23.08 -5.55 7.31
C PRO A 175 -23.95 -4.84 8.35
N ALA A 176 -25.23 -4.63 8.06
CA ALA A 176 -26.18 -4.01 8.99
C ALA A 176 -26.56 -4.91 10.17
N GLU A 177 -26.40 -6.23 10.03
CA GLU A 177 -26.70 -7.20 11.09
C GLU A 177 -25.53 -7.46 12.04
N ILE A 178 -24.35 -6.88 11.76
CA ILE A 178 -23.17 -7.06 12.61
C ILE A 178 -23.28 -6.11 13.80
N PRO A 179 -23.36 -6.61 15.04
CA PRO A 179 -23.58 -5.76 16.22
C PRO A 179 -22.25 -5.17 16.72
N TRP A 180 -21.62 -4.29 15.93
CA TRP A 180 -20.37 -3.61 16.27
C TRP A 180 -20.43 -2.91 17.64
N GLY A 181 -21.56 -2.28 17.96
CA GLY A 181 -21.78 -1.58 19.23
C GLY A 181 -21.67 -2.49 20.44
N ASP A 182 -22.20 -3.72 20.36
CA ASP A 182 -22.20 -4.70 21.46
C ASP A 182 -20.78 -5.13 21.84
N PHE A 183 -19.88 -5.15 20.86
CA PHE A 183 -18.46 -5.45 21.05
C PHE A 183 -17.60 -4.20 21.33
N GLY A 184 -18.19 -3.01 21.24
CA GLY A 184 -17.50 -1.74 21.40
C GLY A 184 -16.60 -1.35 20.23
N ALA A 185 -16.81 -1.90 19.04
CA ALA A 185 -16.06 -1.53 17.83
C ALA A 185 -16.52 -0.15 17.33
N GLU A 186 -15.65 0.86 17.44
CA GLU A 186 -15.95 2.22 17.01
C GLU A 186 -15.58 2.46 15.55
N TYR A 187 -14.45 1.90 15.13
CA TYR A 187 -13.95 1.98 13.76
C TYR A 187 -14.07 0.62 13.08
N VAL A 188 -14.55 0.59 11.85
CA VAL A 188 -14.63 -0.64 11.05
C VAL A 188 -13.68 -0.56 9.88
N VAL A 189 -12.84 -1.58 9.72
CA VAL A 189 -12.08 -1.81 8.49
C VAL A 189 -12.93 -2.67 7.56
N GLU A 190 -13.43 -2.06 6.48
CA GLU A 190 -14.18 -2.74 5.44
C GLU A 190 -13.20 -3.30 4.41
N SER A 191 -12.92 -4.60 4.51
CA SER A 191 -11.93 -5.32 3.69
C SER A 191 -12.48 -6.55 2.98
N SER A 192 -13.81 -6.65 2.82
CA SER A 192 -14.47 -7.69 2.03
C SER A 192 -14.27 -7.48 0.51
N GLY A 193 -14.09 -6.22 0.10
CA GLY A 193 -14.01 -5.83 -1.32
C GLY A 193 -15.37 -5.71 -2.02
N VAL A 194 -16.49 -5.86 -1.30
CA VAL A 194 -17.85 -5.82 -1.86
C VAL A 194 -18.59 -4.51 -1.52
N PHE A 195 -18.32 -3.94 -0.33
CA PHE A 195 -18.99 -2.76 0.19
C PHE A 195 -18.13 -1.48 0.02
N THR A 196 -17.69 -1.22 -1.22
CA THR A 196 -16.72 -0.16 -1.52
C THR A 196 -17.33 1.21 -1.84
N THR A 197 -18.63 1.39 -1.68
CA THR A 197 -19.32 2.69 -1.84
C THR A 197 -19.85 3.19 -0.51
N MET A 198 -20.05 4.50 -0.37
CA MET A 198 -20.59 5.11 0.86
C MET A 198 -21.93 4.49 1.25
N GLY A 199 -22.84 4.35 0.28
CA GLY A 199 -24.16 3.76 0.53
C GLY A 199 -24.07 2.33 1.09
N LYS A 200 -23.17 1.50 0.56
CA LYS A 200 -22.97 0.13 1.02
C LYS A 200 -22.26 0.07 2.38
N ALA A 201 -21.17 0.81 2.53
CA ALA A 201 -20.40 0.86 3.76
C ALA A 201 -21.19 1.49 4.93
N SER A 202 -22.19 2.34 4.66
CA SER A 202 -23.05 2.92 5.68
C SER A 202 -23.85 1.88 6.48
N ALA A 203 -24.02 0.67 5.95
CA ALA A 203 -24.66 -0.42 6.67
C ALA A 203 -23.94 -0.76 7.99
N HIS A 204 -22.62 -0.61 8.08
CA HIS A 204 -21.88 -0.80 9.34
C HIS A 204 -22.29 0.19 10.44
N LEU A 205 -22.70 1.41 10.07
CA LEU A 205 -23.13 2.42 11.05
C LEU A 205 -24.41 2.00 11.76
N LYS A 206 -25.29 1.24 11.07
CA LYS A 206 -26.51 0.68 11.68
C LYS A 206 -26.18 -0.33 12.78
N GLY A 207 -25.07 -1.04 12.65
CA GLY A 207 -24.56 -1.98 13.65
C GLY A 207 -23.88 -1.32 14.85
N GLY A 208 -23.81 0.01 14.90
CA GLY A 208 -23.22 0.76 16.02
C GLY A 208 -21.77 1.21 15.82
N ALA A 209 -21.18 0.97 14.64
CA ALA A 209 -19.89 1.56 14.31
C ALA A 209 -20.00 3.09 14.13
N LYS A 210 -18.99 3.83 14.57
CA LYS A 210 -18.92 5.30 14.41
C LYS A 210 -18.30 5.68 13.07
N LYS A 211 -17.28 4.94 12.64
CA LYS A 211 -16.46 5.24 11.46
C LYS A 211 -16.19 3.98 10.63
N VAL A 212 -16.08 4.14 9.32
CA VAL A 212 -15.74 3.05 8.39
C VAL A 212 -14.59 3.48 7.49
N VAL A 213 -13.57 2.62 7.40
CA VAL A 213 -12.42 2.76 6.51
C VAL A 213 -12.45 1.64 5.48
N ILE A 214 -12.73 1.99 4.23
CA ILE A 214 -12.75 1.07 3.09
C ILE A 214 -11.30 0.78 2.67
N SER A 215 -10.91 -0.49 2.63
CA SER A 215 -9.53 -0.91 2.30
C SER A 215 -9.24 -1.02 0.79
N ALA A 216 -10.02 -0.31 -0.03
CA ALA A 216 -9.96 -0.30 -1.48
C ALA A 216 -10.45 1.05 -2.02
N PRO A 217 -10.14 1.42 -3.28
CA PRO A 217 -10.69 2.62 -3.90
C PRO A 217 -12.21 2.64 -3.83
N SER A 218 -12.75 3.80 -3.48
CA SER A 218 -14.18 4.05 -3.50
C SER A 218 -14.56 4.95 -4.68
N ALA A 219 -15.74 4.73 -5.23
CA ALA A 219 -16.28 5.57 -6.29
C ALA A 219 -16.74 6.95 -5.75
N ASP A 220 -17.23 6.97 -4.51
CA ASP A 220 -17.95 8.10 -3.89
C ASP A 220 -17.40 8.51 -2.52
N ALA A 221 -16.68 7.65 -1.79
CA ALA A 221 -16.08 8.03 -0.50
C ALA A 221 -14.79 8.87 -0.68
N PRO A 222 -14.56 9.88 0.17
CA PRO A 222 -13.27 10.58 0.24
C PRO A 222 -12.11 9.61 0.44
N MET A 223 -11.06 9.77 -0.35
CA MET A 223 -9.89 8.91 -0.31
C MET A 223 -8.68 9.61 0.30
N PHE A 224 -7.95 8.89 1.14
CA PHE A 224 -6.78 9.39 1.84
C PHE A 224 -5.56 8.50 1.58
N VAL A 225 -4.41 9.15 1.47
CA VAL A 225 -3.08 8.52 1.50
C VAL A 225 -2.29 9.24 2.58
N VAL A 226 -1.84 8.49 3.58
CA VAL A 226 -1.05 9.02 4.70
C VAL A 226 0.31 9.52 4.19
N GLY A 227 0.72 10.70 4.65
CA GLY A 227 1.86 11.49 4.16
C GLY A 227 1.53 12.39 2.97
N VAL A 228 0.30 12.36 2.44
CA VAL A 228 -0.08 13.07 1.21
C VAL A 228 -1.19 14.07 1.47
N ASN A 229 -2.34 13.61 1.97
CA ASN A 229 -3.56 14.43 2.10
C ASN A 229 -4.42 14.11 3.34
N GLU A 230 -3.88 13.39 4.34
CA GLU A 230 -4.59 13.02 5.57
C GLU A 230 -5.08 14.22 6.39
N GLU A 231 -4.43 15.37 6.26
CA GLU A 231 -4.80 16.64 6.88
C GLU A 231 -6.13 17.19 6.38
N MET A 232 -6.59 16.75 5.20
CA MET A 232 -7.90 17.09 4.67
C MET A 232 -9.05 16.31 5.34
N TYR A 233 -8.72 15.33 6.21
CA TYR A 233 -9.73 14.57 6.94
C TYR A 233 -10.52 15.47 7.88
N GLN A 234 -11.84 15.39 7.81
CA GLN A 234 -12.73 16.08 8.73
C GLN A 234 -13.43 15.06 9.65
N PRO A 235 -13.58 15.34 10.96
CA PRO A 235 -14.30 14.46 11.88
C PRO A 235 -15.76 14.22 11.50
N SER A 236 -16.37 15.02 10.62
CA SER A 236 -17.70 14.78 10.04
C SER A 236 -17.72 13.62 9.02
N MET A 237 -16.57 13.27 8.45
CA MET A 237 -16.44 12.17 7.48
C MET A 237 -16.51 10.83 8.21
N ASN A 238 -17.67 10.19 8.14
CA ASN A 238 -17.91 8.90 8.79
C ASN A 238 -17.41 7.70 7.98
N ILE A 239 -17.32 7.85 6.65
CA ILE A 239 -16.92 6.80 5.74
C ILE A 239 -15.84 7.36 4.83
N VAL A 240 -14.68 6.72 4.85
CA VAL A 240 -13.51 7.11 4.05
C VAL A 240 -12.88 5.88 3.40
N SER A 241 -12.05 6.09 2.40
CA SER A 241 -11.29 5.02 1.74
C SER A 241 -9.80 5.26 1.89
N ASN A 242 -9.04 4.20 2.17
CA ASN A 242 -7.57 4.25 2.21
C ASN A 242 -6.94 4.01 0.83
N ALA A 243 -7.67 4.37 -0.24
CA ALA A 243 -7.27 4.23 -1.64
C ALA A 243 -6.85 2.79 -2.01
N SER A 244 -5.93 2.66 -2.98
CA SER A 244 -5.32 1.37 -3.37
C SER A 244 -3.86 1.29 -2.90
N CYS A 245 -3.30 0.07 -2.89
CA CYS A 245 -1.88 -0.14 -2.64
C CYS A 245 -0.97 0.55 -3.67
N THR A 246 -1.38 0.58 -4.95
CA THR A 246 -0.65 1.29 -6.01
C THR A 246 -0.68 2.79 -5.80
N THR A 247 -1.84 3.34 -5.41
CA THR A 247 -1.99 4.77 -5.10
C THR A 247 -1.13 5.18 -3.91
N ASN A 248 -1.14 4.38 -2.84
CA ASN A 248 -0.28 4.61 -1.66
C ASN A 248 1.21 4.54 -2.00
N CYS A 249 1.61 3.77 -3.01
CA CYS A 249 3.00 3.72 -3.49
C CYS A 249 3.38 4.96 -4.30
N LEU A 250 2.49 5.38 -5.21
CA LEU A 250 2.79 6.42 -6.20
C LEU A 250 2.59 7.84 -5.66
N ALA A 251 1.56 8.08 -4.85
CA ALA A 251 1.18 9.41 -4.43
C ALA A 251 2.29 10.16 -3.65
N PRO A 252 3.00 9.55 -2.68
CA PRO A 252 4.10 10.23 -2.00
C PRO A 252 5.24 10.64 -2.96
N LEU A 253 5.58 9.76 -3.91
CA LEU A 253 6.60 10.05 -4.92
C LEU A 253 6.17 11.22 -5.84
N ALA A 254 4.92 11.17 -6.31
CA ALA A 254 4.36 12.22 -7.14
C ALA A 254 4.32 13.56 -6.40
N LYS A 255 3.99 13.56 -5.10
CA LYS A 255 3.98 14.77 -4.25
C LYS A 255 5.34 15.45 -4.21
N VAL A 256 6.40 14.71 -3.88
CA VAL A 256 7.77 15.25 -3.82
C VAL A 256 8.19 15.84 -5.17
N VAL A 257 7.99 15.09 -6.26
CA VAL A 257 8.42 15.54 -7.60
C VAL A 257 7.61 16.75 -8.06
N HIS A 258 6.31 16.78 -7.77
CA HIS A 258 5.44 17.88 -8.16
C HIS A 258 5.75 19.16 -7.39
N GLU A 259 5.92 19.07 -6.06
CA GLU A 259 6.25 20.23 -5.23
C GLU A 259 7.59 20.86 -5.62
N GLU A 260 8.60 20.05 -5.99
CA GLU A 260 9.92 20.57 -6.34
C GLU A 260 10.09 21.00 -7.79
N PHE A 261 9.48 20.28 -8.73
CA PHE A 261 9.79 20.41 -10.15
C PHE A 261 8.57 20.76 -11.01
N GLY A 262 7.36 20.55 -10.49
CA GLY A 262 6.13 20.62 -11.26
C GLY A 262 5.99 19.45 -12.24
N ILE A 263 4.93 18.65 -12.07
CA ILE A 263 4.58 17.60 -13.05
C ILE A 263 3.56 18.18 -14.03
N VAL A 264 3.93 18.24 -15.31
CA VAL A 264 3.01 18.65 -16.40
C VAL A 264 2.16 17.47 -16.87
N GLU A 265 2.79 16.31 -17.08
CA GLU A 265 2.13 15.08 -17.50
C GLU A 265 2.88 13.86 -16.95
N GLY A 266 2.20 12.72 -16.83
CA GLY A 266 2.80 11.51 -16.27
C GLY A 266 2.11 10.23 -16.74
N LEU A 267 2.91 9.25 -17.15
CA LEU A 267 2.48 7.89 -17.44
C LEU A 267 3.11 6.93 -16.44
N MET A 268 2.31 6.01 -15.90
CA MET A 268 2.75 5.06 -14.88
C MET A 268 2.39 3.64 -15.28
N THR A 269 3.34 2.73 -15.05
CA THR A 269 3.13 1.29 -15.15
C THR A 269 3.50 0.66 -13.82
N THR A 270 2.64 -0.19 -13.28
CA THR A 270 2.96 -1.03 -12.13
C THR A 270 3.11 -2.48 -12.56
N VAL A 271 4.21 -3.11 -12.15
CA VAL A 271 4.32 -4.57 -12.19
C VAL A 271 3.76 -5.07 -10.86
N HIS A 272 2.57 -5.66 -10.89
CA HIS A 272 1.81 -5.98 -9.69
C HIS A 272 1.79 -7.48 -9.39
N ALA A 273 1.98 -7.84 -8.13
CA ALA A 273 1.91 -9.23 -7.67
C ALA A 273 0.48 -9.80 -7.74
N THR A 274 0.38 -11.13 -7.64
CA THR A 274 -0.89 -11.85 -7.71
C THR A 274 -1.82 -11.50 -6.53
N THR A 275 -3.14 -11.40 -6.78
CA THR A 275 -4.21 -11.07 -5.83
C THR A 275 -5.34 -12.11 -5.90
N ALA A 276 -6.23 -12.11 -4.90
CA ALA A 276 -7.26 -13.14 -4.76
C ALA A 276 -8.39 -13.11 -5.81
N THR A 277 -8.54 -12.03 -6.58
CA THR A 277 -9.53 -11.96 -7.66
C THR A 277 -9.13 -12.79 -8.88
N GLN A 278 -7.86 -13.16 -8.95
CA GLN A 278 -7.21 -13.76 -10.10
C GLN A 278 -7.29 -15.29 -10.00
N LYS A 279 -7.38 -15.98 -11.14
CA LYS A 279 -7.62 -17.42 -11.18
C LYS A 279 -6.31 -18.21 -11.26
N THR A 280 -6.30 -19.39 -10.62
CA THR A 280 -5.19 -20.34 -10.68
C THR A 280 -5.17 -21.15 -11.97
N VAL A 281 -6.30 -21.22 -12.66
CA VAL A 281 -6.51 -21.88 -13.95
C VAL A 281 -7.45 -21.01 -14.77
N ASP A 282 -7.50 -21.22 -16.08
CA ASP A 282 -8.43 -20.50 -16.94
C ASP A 282 -9.89 -20.71 -16.48
N GLY A 283 -10.66 -19.64 -16.36
CA GLY A 283 -12.02 -19.71 -15.84
C GLY A 283 -12.81 -18.42 -16.03
N PRO A 284 -14.14 -18.45 -15.85
CA PRO A 284 -15.00 -17.32 -16.20
C PRO A 284 -14.68 -16.06 -15.37
N SER A 285 -14.59 -14.92 -16.06
CA SER A 285 -14.52 -13.58 -15.48
C SER A 285 -15.51 -12.67 -16.18
N MET A 286 -16.53 -12.23 -15.45
CA MET A 286 -17.65 -11.45 -16.02
C MET A 286 -17.30 -9.98 -16.26
N LYS A 287 -16.26 -9.46 -15.59
CA LYS A 287 -15.89 -8.03 -15.64
C LYS A 287 -14.64 -7.75 -16.46
N ASP A 288 -13.67 -8.65 -16.43
CA ASP A 288 -12.42 -8.51 -17.18
C ASP A 288 -11.95 -9.89 -17.66
N TRP A 289 -12.07 -10.14 -18.96
CA TRP A 289 -11.68 -11.41 -19.57
C TRP A 289 -10.19 -11.70 -19.45
N ARG A 290 -9.32 -10.69 -19.25
CA ARG A 290 -7.90 -10.94 -19.02
C ARG A 290 -7.64 -11.53 -17.63
N GLU A 291 -8.54 -11.30 -16.68
CA GLU A 291 -8.50 -11.98 -15.39
C GLU A 291 -8.98 -13.43 -15.46
N ALA A 292 -9.55 -13.86 -16.59
CA ALA A 292 -9.98 -15.23 -16.83
C ALA A 292 -8.81 -16.20 -17.02
N VAL A 293 -7.60 -15.71 -17.34
CA VAL A 293 -6.43 -16.55 -17.67
C VAL A 293 -5.64 -16.93 -16.42
N GLU A 294 -5.08 -18.15 -16.39
CA GLU A 294 -4.19 -18.67 -15.36
C GLU A 294 -3.03 -17.70 -15.10
N ARG A 295 -2.92 -17.21 -13.86
CA ARG A 295 -1.92 -16.18 -13.51
C ARG A 295 -0.63 -16.70 -12.86
N VAL A 296 -0.53 -18.00 -12.58
CA VAL A 296 0.71 -18.56 -12.01
C VAL A 296 1.85 -18.54 -13.03
N ARG A 297 1.54 -18.56 -14.33
CA ARG A 297 2.53 -18.68 -15.41
C ARG A 297 2.53 -17.54 -16.41
N THR A 298 1.63 -16.55 -16.27
CA THR A 298 1.41 -15.55 -17.32
C THR A 298 1.52 -14.12 -16.79
N SER A 299 2.02 -13.23 -17.65
CA SER A 299 2.00 -11.79 -17.44
C SER A 299 1.01 -11.16 -18.41
N TYR A 300 0.03 -10.40 -17.90
CA TYR A 300 -0.96 -9.72 -18.74
C TYR A 300 -1.20 -8.27 -18.32
N PRO A 301 -1.45 -7.37 -19.29
CA PRO A 301 -1.79 -5.98 -19.00
C PRO A 301 -3.22 -5.89 -18.46
N VAL A 302 -3.34 -5.44 -17.21
CA VAL A 302 -4.62 -5.09 -16.57
C VAL A 302 -4.69 -3.58 -16.42
N GLN A 303 -5.83 -2.99 -16.80
CA GLN A 303 -6.04 -1.57 -16.60
C GLN A 303 -6.28 -1.30 -15.12
N GLN A 304 -5.37 -0.56 -14.48
CA GLN A 304 -5.59 -0.06 -13.13
C GLN A 304 -6.09 1.39 -13.16
N VAL A 305 -7.00 1.74 -12.25
CA VAL A 305 -7.55 3.10 -12.06
C VAL A 305 -6.65 4.13 -11.31
N PRO A 306 -5.44 3.82 -10.75
CA PRO A 306 -4.65 4.79 -9.98
C PRO A 306 -4.36 6.12 -10.69
N GLN A 307 -4.24 6.12 -12.01
CA GLN A 307 -3.86 7.31 -12.78
C GLN A 307 -4.94 8.41 -12.73
N ARG A 308 -6.22 8.05 -12.88
CA ARG A 308 -7.35 8.99 -12.71
C ARG A 308 -7.58 9.41 -11.25
N LEU A 309 -7.00 8.67 -10.30
CA LEU A 309 -7.14 8.96 -8.88
C LEU A 309 -6.12 9.99 -8.41
N LEU A 310 -4.89 10.00 -8.95
CA LEU A 310 -3.89 11.03 -8.63
C LEU A 310 -4.39 12.44 -8.93
N GLU A 311 -5.12 12.64 -10.03
CA GLU A 311 -5.80 13.91 -10.31
C GLU A 311 -6.69 14.35 -9.14
N LYS A 312 -7.46 13.42 -8.53
CA LYS A 312 -8.30 13.73 -7.37
C LYS A 312 -7.48 14.08 -6.11
N PHE A 313 -6.26 13.57 -5.98
CA PHE A 313 -5.37 13.86 -4.84
C PHE A 313 -4.63 15.18 -5.00
N PHE A 314 -4.19 15.51 -6.21
CA PHE A 314 -3.34 16.67 -6.48
C PHE A 314 -4.13 17.90 -6.96
N LEU A 315 -5.11 17.74 -7.85
CA LEU A 315 -5.81 18.89 -8.43
C LEU A 315 -6.86 19.51 -7.50
N ASN A 316 -7.35 18.76 -6.51
CA ASN A 316 -8.34 19.29 -5.54
C ASN A 316 -7.72 19.75 -4.21
N SER A 317 -6.48 19.36 -3.90
CA SER A 317 -5.76 19.88 -2.71
C SER A 317 -5.03 21.20 -3.01
N MET A 318 -4.76 21.48 -4.28
CA MET A 318 -4.20 22.74 -4.76
C MET A 318 -5.33 23.66 -5.23
N GLY A 319 -6.04 24.26 -4.28
CA GLY A 319 -6.95 25.37 -4.59
C GLY A 319 -6.19 26.54 -5.23
N SER A 320 -6.76 27.04 -6.34
CA SER A 320 -6.68 28.40 -6.90
C SER A 320 -5.52 29.31 -6.50
#